data_AF-A0AAN7SEA1-F1
#
_entry.id   AF-A0AAN7SEA1-F1
#
_cell.length_a   1.000
_cell.length_b   1.000
_cell.length_c   1.000
_cell.angle_alpha   90.00
_cell.angle_beta   90.00
_cell.angle_gamma   90.00
#
_symmetry.space_group_name_H-M   'P 1'
#
loop_
_entity.id
_entity.type
_entity.pdbx_description
1 polymer ?
#
loop_
_entity_poly.entity_id
_entity_poly.type
_entity_poly.pdbx_seq_one_letter_code
_entity_poly.pdbx_strand_id
1 'polypeptide(L)'
;MGKLKFEFAVIPKPDDNKSNILGLVSITDTQENSYIMPKEYQSMSLHTELIKAKTFGMIKQSIKKRHEKRKVWINLTSEMENIYFKDENMQFNGFLLEKIEIKEEKATENADHLHTKQNKLKLAERFSIEKFSKSTTNVTQWLRIF
;
A
#
# COMPACT_ATOMS: atom_id res chain seq x y z
N MET A 1 -1.74 -15.88 -17.41
CA MET A 1 -0.85 -14.69 -17.52
C MET A 1 0.60 -15.16 -17.51
N GLY A 2 1.53 -14.51 -18.21
CA GLY A 2 2.92 -15.03 -18.31
C GLY A 2 3.87 -14.61 -17.17
N LYS A 3 3.69 -13.42 -16.61
CA LYS A 3 4.58 -12.84 -15.57
C LYS A 3 3.83 -11.85 -14.70
N LEU A 4 4.23 -11.75 -13.43
CA LEU A 4 3.73 -10.74 -12.49
C LEU A 4 4.91 -9.96 -11.92
N LYS A 5 4.66 -8.72 -11.51
CA LYS A 5 5.64 -7.84 -10.87
C LYS A 5 5.38 -7.85 -9.38
N PHE A 6 6.32 -8.41 -8.62
CA PHE A 6 6.22 -8.52 -7.18
C PHE A 6 7.01 -7.40 -6.51
N GLU A 7 6.42 -6.72 -5.53
CA GLU A 7 7.07 -5.72 -4.70
C GLU A 7 7.47 -6.31 -3.36
N PHE A 8 8.77 -6.38 -3.10
CA PHE A 8 9.34 -6.86 -1.86
C PHE A 8 9.84 -5.69 -1.02
N ALA A 9 9.67 -5.78 0.31
CA ALA A 9 10.19 -4.81 1.25
C ALA A 9 10.63 -5.48 2.56
N VAL A 10 11.54 -4.82 3.27
CA VAL A 10 11.86 -5.20 4.65
C VAL A 10 10.82 -4.60 5.59
N ILE A 11 9.98 -5.46 6.17
CA ILE A 11 8.87 -5.10 7.08
C ILE A 11 9.17 -5.58 8.50
N PRO A 12 8.65 -4.92 9.54
CA PRO A 12 8.70 -5.47 10.90
C PRO A 12 7.89 -6.77 10.96
N LYS A 13 8.36 -7.74 11.74
CA LYS A 13 7.64 -8.99 11.96
C LYS A 13 6.30 -8.66 12.64
N PRO A 14 5.16 -9.23 12.18
CA PRO A 14 3.84 -8.92 12.74
C PRO A 14 3.72 -9.17 14.25
N ASP A 15 4.46 -10.18 14.73
CA ASP A 15 4.42 -10.67 16.12
C ASP A 15 5.47 -10.01 17.02
N ASP A 16 6.59 -9.57 16.44
CA ASP A 16 7.70 -8.95 17.18
C ASP A 16 8.17 -7.71 16.40
N ASN A 17 7.70 -6.54 16.81
CA ASN A 17 8.05 -5.26 16.19
C ASN A 17 9.55 -4.92 16.24
N LYS A 18 10.39 -5.72 16.92
CA LYS A 18 11.85 -5.55 16.94
C LYS A 18 12.55 -6.20 15.75
N SER A 19 12.02 -7.31 15.24
CA SER A 19 12.67 -8.11 14.21
C SER A 19 12.21 -7.67 12.82
N ASN A 20 13.15 -7.50 11.89
CA ASN A 20 12.83 -7.18 10.50
C ASN A 20 12.83 -8.46 9.65
N ILE A 21 11.82 -8.64 8.82
CA ILE A 21 11.69 -9.75 7.87
C ILE A 21 11.51 -9.22 6.46
N LEU A 22 11.94 -10.01 5.47
CA LEU A 22 11.59 -9.74 4.08
C LEU A 22 10.14 -10.15 3.84
N GLY A 23 9.35 -9.25 3.28
CA GLY A 23 7.95 -9.49 2.98
C GLY A 23 7.54 -9.05 1.57
N LEU A 24 6.48 -9.69 1.07
CA LEU A 24 5.79 -9.32 -0.16
C LEU A 24 4.71 -8.29 0.17
N VAL A 25 4.78 -7.11 -0.44
CA VAL A 25 3.91 -5.97 -0.12
C VAL A 25 2.79 -5.80 -1.14
N SER A 26 3.12 -5.94 -2.42
CA SER A 26 2.16 -5.77 -3.50
C SER A 26 2.51 -6.65 -4.70
N ILE A 27 1.49 -6.91 -5.52
CA ILE A 27 1.61 -7.63 -6.78
C ILE A 27 1.01 -6.75 -7.85
N THR A 28 1.77 -6.49 -8.92
CA THR A 28 1.31 -5.72 -10.07
C THR A 28 1.23 -6.63 -11.28
N ASP A 29 0.11 -6.57 -11.98
CA ASP A 29 -0.11 -7.30 -13.22
C ASP A 29 0.51 -6.57 -14.43
N THR A 30 0.60 -7.26 -15.56
CA THR A 30 0.93 -6.76 -16.90
C THR A 30 0.08 -5.56 -17.34
N GLN A 31 -1.13 -5.41 -16.82
CA GLN A 31 -2.00 -4.25 -17.05
C GLN A 31 -1.76 -3.08 -16.08
N GLU A 32 -0.66 -3.10 -15.31
CA GLU A 32 -0.33 -2.09 -14.28
C GLU A 32 -1.31 -2.00 -13.09
N ASN A 33 -2.31 -2.88 -13.05
CA ASN A 33 -3.17 -3.06 -11.90
C ASN A 33 -2.35 -3.60 -10.72
N SER A 34 -2.26 -2.82 -9.65
CA SER A 34 -1.52 -3.20 -8.43
C SER A 34 -2.49 -3.67 -7.36
N TYR A 35 -2.12 -4.74 -6.66
CA TYR A 35 -2.92 -5.39 -5.64
C TYR A 35 -2.11 -5.45 -4.34
N ILE A 36 -2.74 -5.07 -3.22
CA ILE A 36 -2.05 -5.01 -1.93
C ILE A 36 -2.11 -6.36 -1.21
N MET A 37 -0.99 -6.72 -0.59
CA MET A 37 -0.89 -7.94 0.21
C MET A 37 -1.34 -7.66 1.65
N PRO A 38 -2.30 -8.42 2.22
CA PRO A 38 -2.69 -8.29 3.62
C PRO A 38 -1.52 -8.56 4.56
N LYS A 39 -1.46 -7.85 5.69
CA LYS A 39 -0.31 -7.86 6.62
C LYS A 39 0.02 -9.26 7.14
N GLU A 40 -0.99 -10.06 7.36
CA GLU A 40 -0.91 -11.44 7.84
C GLU A 40 -0.16 -12.33 6.84
N TYR A 41 -0.26 -12.02 5.56
CA TYR A 41 0.30 -12.80 4.46
C TYR A 41 1.57 -12.18 3.84
N GLN A 42 2.11 -11.09 4.39
CA GLN A 42 3.29 -10.46 3.80
C GLN A 42 4.57 -11.27 4.04
N SER A 43 4.65 -12.09 5.08
CA SER A 43 5.87 -12.85 5.41
C SER A 43 6.29 -13.77 4.26
N MET A 44 7.54 -13.66 3.79
CA MET A 44 8.06 -14.53 2.72
C MET A 44 8.00 -16.02 3.06
N SER A 45 8.01 -16.39 4.35
CA SER A 45 7.86 -17.78 4.79
C SER A 45 6.56 -18.44 4.31
N LEU A 46 5.52 -17.65 4.01
CA LEU A 46 4.23 -18.13 3.48
C LEU A 46 4.25 -18.31 1.96
N HIS A 47 5.26 -17.76 1.29
CA HIS A 47 5.38 -17.73 -0.17
C HIS A 47 6.43 -18.74 -0.64
N THR A 48 6.23 -20.02 -0.31
CA THR A 48 7.22 -21.10 -0.56
C THR A 48 7.62 -21.18 -2.03
N GLU A 49 6.66 -21.04 -2.96
CA GLU A 49 6.95 -21.10 -4.39
C GLU A 49 7.80 -19.91 -4.86
N LEU A 50 7.53 -18.70 -4.36
CA LEU A 50 8.37 -17.53 -4.68
C LEU A 50 9.80 -17.69 -4.15
N ILE A 51 9.98 -18.34 -2.99
CA ILE A 51 11.33 -18.59 -2.43
C ILE A 51 12.15 -19.52 -3.34
N LYS A 52 11.51 -20.50 -3.99
CA LYS A 52 12.19 -21.42 -4.92
C LYS A 52 12.68 -20.72 -6.19
N ALA A 53 12.11 -19.57 -6.55
CA ALA A 53 12.49 -18.85 -7.76
C ALA A 53 13.95 -18.38 -7.69
N LYS A 54 14.70 -18.56 -8.79
CA LYS A 54 16.10 -18.09 -8.89
C LYS A 54 16.22 -16.57 -8.65
N THR A 55 15.21 -15.81 -9.04
CA THR A 55 15.12 -14.35 -8.82
C THR A 55 15.10 -13.98 -7.35
N PHE A 56 14.56 -14.84 -6.47
CA PHE A 56 14.47 -14.57 -5.04
C PHE A 56 15.84 -14.46 -4.37
N GLY A 57 16.82 -15.27 -4.78
CA GLY A 57 18.20 -15.17 -4.28
C GLY A 57 18.80 -13.79 -4.54
N MET A 58 18.56 -13.22 -5.72
CA MET A 58 19.00 -11.86 -6.08
C MET A 58 18.25 -10.79 -5.28
N ILE A 59 16.95 -10.98 -5.06
CA ILE A 59 16.12 -10.07 -4.25
C ILE A 59 16.65 -10.01 -2.81
N LYS A 60 16.90 -11.17 -2.19
CA LYS A 60 17.45 -11.27 -0.83
C LYS A 60 18.82 -10.60 -0.70
N GLN A 61 19.65 -10.65 -1.74
CA GLN A 61 20.95 -9.98 -1.75
C GLN A 61 20.83 -8.47 -2.00
N SER A 62 19.84 -8.03 -2.79
CA SER A 62 19.68 -6.62 -3.16
C SER A 62 19.00 -5.79 -2.06
N ILE A 63 18.04 -6.36 -1.33
CA ILE A 63 17.32 -5.64 -0.26
C ILE A 63 17.97 -5.97 1.08
N LYS A 64 18.75 -5.03 1.62
CA LYS A 64 19.49 -5.23 2.89
C LYS A 64 19.04 -4.30 4.00
N LYS A 65 18.52 -3.11 3.65
CA LYS A 65 18.17 -2.08 4.62
C LYS A 65 16.66 -2.07 4.90
N ARG A 66 16.30 -1.64 6.10
CA ARG A 66 14.91 -1.38 6.47
C ARG A 66 14.33 -0.32 5.52
N HIS A 67 13.06 -0.46 5.15
CA HIS A 67 12.35 0.44 4.22
C HIS A 67 12.84 0.41 2.77
N GLU A 68 13.87 -0.34 2.44
CA GLU A 68 14.23 -0.59 1.05
C GLU A 68 13.17 -1.49 0.40
N LYS A 69 12.76 -1.10 -0.82
CA LYS A 69 11.77 -1.83 -1.60
C LYS A 69 12.33 -2.15 -2.98
N ARG A 70 11.93 -3.27 -3.55
CA ARG A 70 12.30 -3.66 -4.92
C ARG A 70 11.10 -4.27 -5.62
N LYS A 71 10.82 -3.78 -6.83
CA LYS A 71 9.82 -4.38 -7.71
C LYS A 71 10.53 -5.23 -8.75
N VAL A 72 10.14 -6.50 -8.89
CA VAL A 72 10.79 -7.46 -9.79
C VAL A 72 9.74 -8.23 -10.59
N TRP A 73 9.96 -8.32 -11.90
CA TRP A 73 9.17 -9.19 -12.76
C TRP A 73 9.62 -10.64 -12.60
N ILE A 74 8.66 -11.52 -12.31
CA ILE A 74 8.89 -12.96 -12.15
C ILE A 74 7.93 -13.68 -13.10
N ASN A 75 8.48 -14.61 -13.89
CA ASN A 75 7.68 -15.49 -14.72
C ASN A 75 6.95 -16.50 -13.82
N LEU A 76 5.65 -16.67 -14.04
CA LEU A 76 4.84 -17.57 -13.22
C LEU A 76 5.06 -19.02 -13.66
N THR A 77 5.28 -19.89 -12.70
CA THR A 77 5.09 -21.34 -12.89
C THR A 77 3.61 -21.68 -12.72
N SER A 78 3.17 -22.85 -13.19
CA SER A 78 1.79 -23.31 -13.03
C SER A 78 1.33 -23.35 -11.56
N GLU A 79 2.25 -23.62 -10.63
CA GLU A 79 1.97 -23.59 -9.19
C GLU A 79 1.76 -22.16 -8.69
N MET A 80 2.61 -21.21 -9.10
CA MET A 80 2.46 -19.80 -8.73
C MET A 80 1.19 -19.18 -9.31
N GLU A 81 0.83 -19.54 -10.54
CA GLU A 81 -0.39 -19.04 -11.17
C GLU A 81 -1.59 -19.42 -10.31
N ASN A 82 -1.75 -20.69 -9.92
CA ASN A 82 -2.85 -21.11 -9.05
C ASN A 82 -2.87 -20.43 -7.66
N ILE A 83 -1.70 -20.06 -7.12
CA ILE A 83 -1.57 -19.40 -5.82
C ILE A 83 -1.96 -17.92 -5.89
N TYR A 84 -1.44 -17.19 -6.89
CA TYR A 84 -1.56 -15.73 -6.97
C TYR A 84 -2.66 -15.25 -7.93
N PHE A 85 -3.00 -16.04 -8.95
CA PHE A 85 -3.88 -15.66 -10.04
C PHE A 85 -4.77 -16.84 -10.48
N LYS A 86 -6.00 -16.89 -9.96
CA LYS A 86 -6.96 -17.97 -10.25
C LYS A 86 -8.29 -17.38 -10.70
N ASP A 87 -8.92 -18.00 -11.69
CA ASP A 87 -10.24 -17.61 -12.20
C ASP A 87 -10.30 -16.12 -12.56
N GLU A 88 -9.25 -15.61 -13.23
CA GLU A 88 -9.03 -14.17 -13.55
C GLU A 88 -8.89 -13.21 -12.36
N ASN A 89 -8.85 -13.72 -11.14
CA ASN A 89 -8.76 -12.93 -9.93
C ASN A 89 -7.39 -13.04 -9.26
N MET A 90 -6.88 -11.90 -8.78
CA MET A 90 -5.69 -11.89 -7.94
C MET A 90 -6.08 -12.34 -6.53
N GLN A 91 -5.48 -13.44 -6.08
CA GLN A 91 -5.80 -14.05 -4.80
C GLN A 91 -4.54 -14.51 -4.08
N PHE A 92 -4.68 -14.84 -2.81
CA PHE A 92 -3.66 -15.59 -2.08
C PHE A 92 -4.32 -16.36 -0.93
N ASN A 93 -4.03 -17.65 -0.83
CA ASN A 93 -4.53 -18.51 0.26
C ASN A 93 -6.07 -18.42 0.47
N GLY A 94 -6.83 -18.33 -0.63
CA GLY A 94 -8.29 -18.18 -0.60
C GLY A 94 -8.81 -16.78 -0.29
N PHE A 95 -7.92 -15.78 -0.18
CA PHE A 95 -8.26 -14.38 0.02
C PHE A 95 -8.10 -13.58 -1.28
N LEU A 96 -9.11 -12.81 -1.68
CA LEU A 96 -9.02 -11.91 -2.84
C LEU A 96 -8.24 -10.66 -2.47
N LEU A 97 -7.26 -10.29 -3.30
CA LEU A 97 -6.44 -9.10 -3.04
C LEU A 97 -7.16 -7.82 -3.45
N GLU A 98 -7.05 -6.78 -2.62
CA GLU A 98 -7.64 -5.48 -2.90
C GLU A 98 -6.79 -4.73 -3.94
N LYS A 99 -7.45 -4.18 -4.96
CA LYS A 99 -6.81 -3.37 -5.98
C LYS A 99 -6.48 -1.98 -5.41
N ILE A 100 -5.24 -1.55 -5.61
CA ILE A 100 -4.77 -0.22 -5.26
C ILE A 100 -5.24 0.73 -6.38
N GLU A 101 -6.21 1.59 -6.07
CA GLU A 101 -6.52 2.74 -6.91
C GLU A 101 -5.41 3.77 -6.74
N ILE A 102 -4.53 3.89 -7.74
CA ILE A 102 -3.56 4.98 -7.79
C ILE A 102 -4.36 6.24 -8.12
N LYS A 103 -4.77 6.99 -7.09
CA LYS A 103 -5.08 8.40 -7.26
C LYS A 103 -3.76 9.08 -7.61
N GLU A 104 -3.68 9.67 -8.80
CA GLU A 104 -2.52 10.47 -9.21
C GLU A 104 -2.41 11.71 -8.31
N GLU A 105 -1.88 11.55 -7.11
CA GLU A 105 -1.46 12.66 -6.27
C GLU A 105 -0.07 13.06 -6.72
N LYS A 106 -0.02 14.16 -7.47
CA LYS A 106 1.21 14.85 -7.87
C LYS A 106 2.12 14.99 -6.64
N ALA A 107 3.38 14.60 -6.83
CA ALA A 107 4.43 14.65 -5.83
C ALA A 107 4.45 16.00 -5.10
N THR A 108 4.19 15.97 -3.80
CA THR A 108 4.79 16.94 -2.88
C THR A 108 5.44 16.14 -1.76
N GLU A 109 6.74 16.35 -1.62
CA GLU A 109 7.58 15.78 -0.59
C GLU A 109 7.06 16.18 0.80
N ASN A 110 7.37 15.31 1.77
CA ASN A 110 7.12 15.40 3.21
C ASN A 110 5.75 14.89 3.68
N ALA A 111 5.74 13.69 4.26
CA ALA A 111 5.14 13.47 5.58
C ALA A 111 5.37 12.02 6.04
N ASP A 112 6.11 11.90 7.14
CA ASP A 112 5.89 10.87 8.14
C ASP A 112 4.38 10.70 8.47
N HIS A 113 4.08 9.52 9.02
CA HIS A 113 2.86 9.16 9.76
C HIS A 113 1.84 8.24 9.05
N LEU A 114 2.00 6.96 9.39
CA LEU A 114 1.08 6.25 10.26
C LEU A 114 -0.40 6.21 9.78
N HIS A 115 -0.74 5.09 9.13
CA HIS A 115 -2.10 4.56 9.11
C HIS A 115 -2.67 4.54 10.54
N THR A 116 -3.51 5.52 10.86
CA THR A 116 -4.41 5.45 12.01
C THR A 116 -5.81 5.69 11.49
N LYS A 117 -6.68 4.71 11.70
CA LYS A 117 -8.12 4.79 11.42
C LYS A 117 -8.66 6.13 11.91
N GLN A 118 -9.06 7.01 10.99
CA GLN A 118 -9.66 8.30 11.35
C GLN A 118 -11.15 8.09 11.67
N ASN A 119 -11.48 8.21 12.95
CA ASN A 119 -12.85 8.43 13.42
C ASN A 119 -13.37 9.73 12.80
N LYS A 120 -14.46 9.63 12.02
CA LYS A 120 -15.11 10.74 11.28
C LYS A 120 -15.64 11.88 12.19
N LEU A 121 -15.59 11.73 13.51
CA LEU A 121 -16.09 12.72 14.48
C LEU A 121 -15.17 13.93 14.68
N LYS A 122 -13.84 13.80 14.45
CA LYS A 122 -12.90 14.93 14.64
C LYS A 122 -12.88 15.97 13.51
N LEU A 123 -13.44 15.64 12.34
CA LEU A 123 -13.49 16.59 11.22
C LEU A 123 -14.54 17.69 11.46
N ALA A 124 -15.63 17.37 12.15
CA ALA A 124 -16.69 18.33 12.51
C ALA A 124 -16.23 19.35 13.57
N GLU A 125 -15.32 18.97 14.48
CA GLU A 125 -14.77 19.89 15.49
C GLU A 125 -13.89 21.00 14.85
N ARG A 126 -13.29 20.75 13.68
CA ARG A 126 -12.49 21.75 12.96
C ARG A 126 -13.31 22.79 12.18
N PHE A 127 -14.61 22.54 11.97
CA PHE A 127 -15.53 23.51 11.33
C PHE A 127 -16.23 24.42 12.34
N SER A 128 -15.92 24.29 13.64
CA SER A 128 -16.43 25.18 14.67
C SER A 128 -15.63 26.49 14.69
N ILE A 129 -16.03 27.38 13.79
CA ILE A 129 -16.08 28.85 13.96
C ILE A 129 -14.75 29.49 14.35
N GLU A 130 -13.97 29.85 13.32
CA GLU A 130 -13.03 30.95 13.43
C GLU A 130 -13.85 32.21 13.77
N LYS A 131 -13.77 32.63 15.04
CA LYS A 131 -14.48 33.79 15.58
C LYS A 131 -14.26 34.99 14.66
N PHE A 132 -15.38 35.56 14.21
CA PHE A 132 -15.49 36.95 13.79
C PHE A 132 -14.58 37.84 14.65
N SER A 133 -13.48 38.33 14.06
CA SER A 133 -12.67 39.38 14.67
C SER A 133 -13.29 40.73 14.33
N LYS A 134 -13.31 41.65 15.30
CA LYS A 134 -14.04 42.93 15.26
C LYS A 134 -13.43 43.98 14.32
N SER A 135 -12.76 43.61 13.22
CA SER A 135 -12.09 44.61 12.34
C SER A 135 -12.32 44.46 10.84
N THR A 136 -13.39 43.80 10.39
CA THR A 136 -13.80 43.89 8.97
C THR A 136 -15.19 44.49 8.87
N THR A 137 -15.19 45.79 8.58
CA THR A 137 -16.32 46.64 8.22
C THR A 137 -16.92 46.16 6.91
N ASN A 138 -17.53 44.98 6.85
CA ASN A 138 -18.13 44.48 5.61
C ASN A 138 -19.24 43.44 5.81
N VAL A 139 -20.00 43.51 6.90
CA VAL A 139 -21.25 42.72 7.01
C VAL A 139 -22.39 43.47 6.28
N THR A 140 -22.37 44.80 6.32
CA THR A 140 -23.43 45.64 5.73
C THR A 140 -23.38 45.70 4.20
N GLN A 141 -22.23 45.44 3.57
CA GLN A 141 -22.10 45.43 2.10
C GLN A 141 -22.58 44.11 1.52
N TRP A 142 -22.47 42.99 2.27
CA TRP A 142 -23.01 41.68 1.89
C TRP A 142 -24.55 41.66 1.89
N LEU A 143 -25.18 42.34 2.84
CA LEU A 143 -26.64 42.43 2.97
C LEU A 143 -27.33 43.27 1.88
N ARG A 144 -26.59 43.94 0.98
CA ARG A 144 -27.16 44.73 -0.12
C ARG A 144 -27.09 44.03 -1.48
N ILE A 145 -26.49 42.85 -1.56
CA ILE A 145 -26.26 42.12 -2.82
C ILE A 145 -27.27 40.96 -3.01
N PHE A 146 -28.05 40.63 -1.98
CA PHE A 146 -29.18 39.68 -2.04
C PHE A 146 -30.44 40.34 -1.51
#